data_AF-Q38CU3-F1
#
_entry.id   AF-Q38CU3-F1
#
_cell.length_a   1.000
_cell.length_b   1.000
_cell.length_c   1.000
_cell.angle_alpha   90.00
_cell.angle_beta   90.00
_cell.angle_gamma   90.00
#
_symmetry.space_group_name_H-M   'P 1'
#
loop_
_entity.id
_entity.type
_entity.pdbx_description
1 polymer ?
#
loop_
_entity_poly.entity_id
_entity_poly.type
_entity_poly.pdbx_seq_one_letter_code
_entity_poly.pdbx_strand_id
1 'polypeptide(L)'
;MQGTMYWVVFLVAALQGIHLVLGQEEILNEQEFEALCRMINWAERGLKHINLARQVTEEALKIGVRYLEVAGEEEVTELTELQEKACMSNKKTSHEKNCGLYKTFWEESQEALKRTARSQAPHRGRNSLQYHTAEGIKIKVMEVADTYHEVKKEILKLRTDNMEEQLNQALYGVGHFTGEVKGGDSDRSRVCGQNLGNRDATGGWSLAVDLLCLCARHISWSSVKSVCCEECGTGENSNTWNPALDGALHWEFLKENCPGDNTNHHTEGEQLKSAKKNFMAKVSKIATIPYRTMYKLGDSKNIQTKQCGANIGTGQGICVYYGSDNGANLHWMQALERVENDVEVLLQDSKYKSTKLKRIKELSQEIQNLIEGGTPRGRQKRSVDTENSVPETPADPSDPTQSTTHTNEKKRIVRKPISTGNNASKSYGGDEVDSYDSKCDGENSACSDSPAKPTVKSSKSAINCPLGLILLLV
;
A
#
# COMPACT_ATOMS: atom_id res chain seq x y z
N MET A 1 62.93 34.61 0.48
CA MET A 1 61.78 34.66 -0.45
C MET A 1 60.69 33.69 0.03
N GLN A 2 59.95 34.01 1.09
CA GLN A 2 58.88 33.13 1.63
C GLN A 2 57.48 33.77 1.63
N GLY A 3 57.37 35.09 1.47
CA GLY A 3 56.08 35.80 1.52
C GLY A 3 55.15 35.58 0.32
N THR A 4 55.66 35.13 -0.83
CA THR A 4 54.84 34.91 -2.04
C THR A 4 54.00 33.63 -1.98
N MET A 5 54.45 32.60 -1.26
CA MET A 5 53.74 31.31 -1.23
C MET A 5 52.41 31.39 -0.47
N TYR A 6 52.34 32.18 0.60
CA TYR A 6 51.11 32.35 1.40
C TYR A 6 49.98 33.05 0.64
N TRP A 7 50.30 34.02 -0.23
CA TRP A 7 49.29 34.70 -1.06
C TRP A 7 48.64 33.79 -2.09
N VAL A 8 49.39 32.86 -2.69
CA VAL A 8 48.83 31.88 -3.64
C VAL A 8 47.89 30.92 -2.91
N VAL A 9 48.25 30.44 -1.72
CA VAL A 9 47.38 29.57 -0.91
C VAL A 9 46.09 30.29 -0.49
N PHE A 10 46.17 31.55 -0.06
CA PHE A 10 44.98 32.34 0.27
C PHE A 10 44.08 32.61 -0.94
N LEU A 11 44.64 32.89 -2.12
CA LEU A 11 43.86 33.06 -3.35
C LEU A 11 43.20 31.76 -3.79
N VAL A 12 43.87 30.61 -3.70
CA VAL A 12 43.27 29.30 -4.01
C VAL A 12 42.17 28.95 -3.01
N ALA A 13 42.38 29.18 -1.72
CA ALA A 13 41.35 28.95 -0.70
C ALA A 13 40.14 29.90 -0.85
N ALA A 14 40.38 31.16 -1.20
CA ALA A 14 39.31 32.12 -1.50
C ALA A 14 38.54 31.71 -2.76
N LEU A 15 39.22 31.32 -3.84
CA LEU A 15 38.58 30.84 -5.07
C LEU A 15 37.81 29.53 -4.86
N GLN A 16 38.31 28.60 -4.04
CA GLN A 16 37.59 27.39 -3.67
C GLN A 16 36.37 27.67 -2.78
N GLY A 17 36.48 28.60 -1.82
CA GLY A 17 35.33 29.08 -1.05
C GLY A 17 34.28 29.79 -1.89
N ILE A 18 34.73 30.59 -2.87
CA ILE A 18 33.87 31.26 -3.86
C ILE A 18 33.15 30.23 -4.75
N HIS A 19 33.85 29.19 -5.24
CA HIS A 19 33.23 28.11 -6.01
C HIS A 19 32.29 27.20 -5.21
N LEU A 20 32.48 27.07 -3.89
CA LEU A 20 31.56 26.32 -3.01
C LEU A 20 30.31 27.12 -2.61
N VAL A 21 30.31 28.44 -2.79
CA VAL A 21 29.16 29.33 -2.49
C VAL A 21 28.45 29.81 -3.76
N LEU A 22 29.10 29.74 -4.93
CA LEU A 22 28.54 30.08 -6.24
C LEU A 22 28.39 28.84 -7.13
N GLY A 23 27.22 28.19 -7.09
CA GLY A 23 26.92 27.16 -8.11
C GLY A 23 25.72 26.26 -7.89
N GLN A 24 25.22 26.10 -6.66
CA GLN A 24 24.05 25.26 -6.43
C GLN A 24 22.77 26.05 -6.74
N GLU A 25 22.19 25.79 -7.92
CA GLU A 25 20.92 26.37 -8.37
C GLU A 25 19.82 25.95 -7.38
N GLU A 26 19.17 26.92 -6.74
CA GLU A 26 18.16 26.68 -5.72
C GLU A 26 16.93 26.01 -6.35
N ILE A 27 16.64 24.78 -5.95
CA ILE A 27 15.52 23.99 -6.47
C ILE A 27 14.20 24.63 -6.01
N LEU A 28 13.46 25.22 -6.94
CA LEU A 28 12.38 26.19 -6.69
C LEU A 28 11.32 25.75 -5.65
N ASN A 29 10.92 24.49 -5.70
CA ASN A 29 9.83 23.91 -4.91
C ASN A 29 10.33 22.77 -3.99
N GLU A 30 11.63 22.70 -3.67
CA GLU A 30 12.22 21.60 -2.88
C GLU A 30 11.52 21.41 -1.53
N GLN A 31 11.31 22.49 -0.80
CA GLN A 31 10.75 22.43 0.55
C GLN A 31 9.25 22.12 0.55
N GLU A 32 8.54 22.56 -0.49
CA GLU A 32 7.13 22.27 -0.76
C GLU A 32 6.93 20.81 -1.20
N PHE A 33 7.85 20.28 -2.02
CA PHE A 33 7.92 18.88 -2.43
C PHE A 33 8.15 17.96 -1.24
N GLU A 34 9.17 18.23 -0.41
CA GLU A 34 9.40 17.49 0.84
C GLU A 34 8.16 17.45 1.73
N ALA A 35 7.44 18.57 1.83
CA ALA A 35 6.26 18.69 2.67
C ALA A 35 5.08 17.83 2.18
N LEU A 36 4.83 17.77 0.86
CA LEU A 36 3.86 16.84 0.27
C LEU A 36 4.32 15.39 0.45
N CYS A 37 5.59 15.09 0.18
CA CYS A 37 6.15 13.75 0.31
C CYS A 37 5.99 13.15 1.71
N ARG A 38 6.07 13.96 2.77
CA ARG A 38 5.77 13.50 4.15
C ARG A 38 4.33 12.99 4.29
N MET A 39 3.36 13.67 3.69
CA MET A 39 1.94 13.24 3.72
C MET A 39 1.71 12.00 2.85
N ILE A 40 2.33 11.95 1.68
CA ILE A 40 2.26 10.81 0.75
C ILE A 40 2.85 9.56 1.39
N ASN A 41 4.07 9.65 1.94
CA ASN A 41 4.75 8.54 2.63
C ASN A 41 3.95 8.00 3.81
N TRP A 42 3.26 8.88 4.57
CA TRP A 42 2.38 8.45 5.66
C TRP A 42 1.17 7.67 5.13
N ALA A 43 0.52 8.18 4.08
CA ALA A 43 -0.66 7.54 3.49
C ALA A 43 -0.33 6.18 2.84
N GLU A 44 0.78 6.09 2.09
CA GLU A 44 1.25 4.84 1.50
C GLU A 44 1.67 3.82 2.56
N ARG A 45 2.23 4.26 3.70
CA ARG A 45 2.51 3.38 4.84
C ARG A 45 1.22 2.76 5.37
N GLY A 46 0.16 3.55 5.54
CA GLY A 46 -1.17 3.06 5.89
C GLY A 46 -1.66 1.95 4.94
N LEU A 47 -1.68 2.24 3.62
CA LEU A 47 -2.11 1.28 2.59
C LEU A 47 -1.26 0.00 2.59
N LYS A 48 0.07 0.12 2.70
CA LYS A 48 0.99 -1.01 2.76
C LYS A 48 0.68 -1.95 3.93
N HIS A 49 0.29 -1.40 5.09
CA HIS A 49 -0.05 -2.22 6.25
C HIS A 49 -1.46 -2.81 6.22
N ILE A 50 -2.42 -2.17 5.53
CA ILE A 50 -3.71 -2.78 5.20
C ILE A 50 -3.48 -4.00 4.28
N ASN A 51 -2.69 -3.82 3.22
CA ASN A 51 -2.35 -4.90 2.29
C ASN A 51 -1.54 -6.03 2.96
N LEU A 52 -0.68 -5.72 3.92
CA LEU A 52 0.00 -6.75 4.74
C LEU A 52 -1.00 -7.59 5.56
N ALA A 53 -2.01 -6.95 6.16
CA ALA A 53 -3.04 -7.66 6.93
C ALA A 53 -3.89 -8.57 6.02
N ARG A 54 -4.28 -8.09 4.83
CA ARG A 54 -4.99 -8.89 3.82
C ARG A 54 -4.17 -10.08 3.33
N GLN A 55 -2.88 -9.88 2.99
CA GLN A 55 -1.97 -10.96 2.60
C GLN A 55 -1.85 -12.05 3.68
N VAL A 56 -1.86 -11.70 4.97
CA VAL A 56 -1.88 -12.70 6.05
C VAL A 56 -3.14 -13.57 5.96
N THR A 57 -4.31 -12.96 5.78
CA THR A 57 -5.57 -13.72 5.65
C THR A 57 -5.65 -14.52 4.34
N GLU A 58 -5.16 -13.99 3.22
CA GLU A 58 -5.16 -14.67 1.91
C GLU A 58 -4.23 -15.89 1.90
N GLU A 59 -3.00 -15.76 2.40
CA GLU A 59 -2.07 -16.89 2.51
C GLU A 59 -2.57 -17.96 3.50
N ALA A 60 -3.27 -17.56 4.57
CA ALA A 60 -3.93 -18.50 5.47
C ALA A 60 -5.03 -19.30 4.77
N LEU A 61 -5.91 -18.64 3.99
CA LEU A 61 -6.98 -19.30 3.24
C LEU A 61 -6.43 -20.29 2.19
N LYS A 62 -5.30 -20.00 1.54
CA LYS A 62 -4.63 -20.96 0.63
C LYS A 62 -4.26 -22.27 1.34
N ILE A 63 -3.84 -22.21 2.60
CA ILE A 63 -3.55 -23.41 3.41
C ILE A 63 -4.85 -24.12 3.84
N GLY A 64 -5.91 -23.38 4.17
CA GLY A 64 -7.24 -23.95 4.44
C GLY A 64 -7.81 -24.73 3.26
N VAL A 65 -7.71 -24.16 2.04
CA VAL A 65 -8.02 -24.84 0.77
C VAL A 65 -7.18 -26.12 0.62
N ARG A 66 -5.86 -26.04 0.82
CA ARG A 66 -4.95 -27.19 0.69
C ARG A 66 -5.32 -28.32 1.65
N TYR A 67 -5.77 -28.01 2.86
CA TYR A 67 -6.20 -29.01 3.85
C TYR A 67 -7.53 -29.67 3.46
N LEU A 68 -8.52 -28.89 3.02
CA LEU A 68 -9.80 -29.40 2.50
C LEU A 68 -9.59 -30.41 1.35
N GLU A 69 -8.63 -30.16 0.47
CA GLU A 69 -8.30 -31.08 -0.64
C GLU A 69 -7.65 -32.40 -0.22
N VAL A 70 -7.05 -32.47 0.97
CA VAL A 70 -6.31 -33.64 1.47
C VAL A 70 -7.12 -34.45 2.48
N ALA A 71 -7.80 -33.79 3.42
CA ALA A 71 -8.61 -34.43 4.44
C ALA A 71 -10.05 -34.72 3.95
N GLY A 72 -10.68 -33.72 3.33
CA GLY A 72 -12.10 -33.72 3.00
C GLY A 72 -12.92 -32.81 3.92
N GLU A 73 -14.22 -32.70 3.63
CA GLU A 73 -15.13 -31.76 4.31
C GLU A 73 -15.57 -32.22 5.71
N GLU A 74 -15.59 -33.53 5.95
CA GLU A 74 -15.97 -34.16 7.22
C GLU A 74 -14.96 -33.83 8.34
N GLU A 75 -13.67 -34.06 8.08
CA GLU A 75 -12.56 -33.76 8.99
C GLU A 75 -12.45 -32.24 9.27
N VAL A 76 -12.80 -31.40 8.30
CA VAL A 76 -12.85 -29.94 8.49
C VAL A 76 -14.03 -29.53 9.35
N THR A 77 -15.17 -30.23 9.27
CA THR A 77 -16.33 -29.98 10.12
C THR A 77 -15.99 -30.30 11.58
N GLU A 78 -15.37 -31.46 11.84
CA GLU A 78 -14.85 -31.82 13.19
C GLU A 78 -13.84 -30.77 13.69
N LEU A 79 -12.90 -30.35 12.84
CA LEU A 79 -11.86 -29.38 13.20
C LEU A 79 -12.44 -28.00 13.52
N THR A 80 -13.45 -27.55 12.76
CA THR A 80 -14.18 -26.30 13.01
C THR A 80 -14.81 -26.33 14.41
N GLU A 81 -15.54 -27.40 14.75
CA GLU A 81 -16.16 -27.54 16.06
C GLU A 81 -15.13 -27.54 17.20
N LEU A 82 -14.00 -28.23 17.01
CA LEU A 82 -12.92 -28.27 18.01
C LEU A 82 -12.35 -26.87 18.29
N GLN A 83 -12.12 -26.07 17.24
CA GLN A 83 -11.62 -24.69 17.38
C GLN A 83 -12.65 -23.76 18.03
N GLU A 84 -13.93 -23.84 17.64
CA GLU A 84 -14.99 -23.06 18.28
C GLU A 84 -15.14 -23.41 19.77
N LYS A 85 -15.16 -24.71 20.11
CA LYS A 85 -15.21 -25.18 21.51
C LYS A 85 -14.00 -24.72 22.32
N ALA A 86 -12.78 -24.81 21.76
CA ALA A 86 -11.56 -24.33 22.41
C ALA A 86 -11.58 -22.80 22.61
N CYS A 87 -12.03 -22.05 21.62
CA CYS A 87 -12.23 -20.61 21.73
C CYS A 87 -13.26 -20.25 22.83
N MET A 88 -14.38 -20.96 22.86
CA MET A 88 -15.44 -20.77 23.86
C MET A 88 -15.02 -21.13 25.29
N SER A 89 -14.12 -22.09 25.50
CA SER A 89 -13.71 -22.53 26.85
C SER A 89 -12.83 -21.52 27.61
N ASN A 90 -12.15 -20.61 26.91
CA ASN A 90 -11.28 -19.60 27.51
C ASN A 90 -12.04 -18.61 28.42
N LYS A 91 -11.45 -18.11 29.52
CA LYS A 91 -12.15 -17.26 30.52
C LYS A 91 -12.53 -15.83 30.08
N LYS A 92 -12.37 -15.46 28.81
CA LYS A 92 -12.80 -14.14 28.29
C LYS A 92 -14.31 -14.08 28.05
N THR A 93 -14.88 -12.89 28.08
CA THR A 93 -16.31 -12.67 27.79
C THR A 93 -16.65 -13.12 26.36
N SER A 94 -17.88 -13.58 26.11
CA SER A 94 -18.31 -14.09 24.80
C SER A 94 -18.05 -13.09 23.66
N HIS A 95 -18.42 -11.82 23.87
CA HIS A 95 -18.27 -10.73 22.91
C HIS A 95 -16.80 -10.40 22.55
N GLU A 96 -15.84 -10.69 23.42
CA GLU A 96 -14.43 -10.45 23.12
C GLU A 96 -13.84 -11.49 22.16
N LYS A 97 -14.46 -12.65 22.00
CA LYS A 97 -13.81 -13.79 21.37
C LYS A 97 -13.93 -13.82 19.85
N ASN A 98 -15.09 -13.46 19.29
CA ASN A 98 -15.40 -13.63 17.86
C ASN A 98 -15.16 -15.04 17.31
N CYS A 99 -15.42 -16.10 18.12
CA CYS A 99 -15.12 -17.50 17.74
C CYS A 99 -15.68 -17.95 16.39
N GLY A 100 -16.79 -17.38 15.92
CA GLY A 100 -17.33 -17.66 14.58
C GLY A 100 -16.39 -17.31 13.41
N LEU A 101 -15.28 -16.61 13.66
CA LEU A 101 -14.22 -16.42 12.67
C LEU A 101 -13.47 -17.71 12.33
N TYR A 102 -13.47 -18.73 13.21
CA TYR A 102 -12.98 -20.08 12.85
C TYR A 102 -13.88 -20.71 11.79
N LYS A 103 -15.20 -20.67 11.99
CA LYS A 103 -16.16 -21.08 10.97
C LYS A 103 -16.02 -20.26 9.68
N THR A 104 -15.84 -18.94 9.77
CA THR A 104 -15.62 -18.06 8.61
C THR A 104 -14.38 -18.48 7.80
N PHE A 105 -13.28 -18.84 8.47
CA PHE A 105 -12.06 -19.33 7.81
C PHE A 105 -12.33 -20.57 6.94
N TRP A 106 -13.09 -21.53 7.48
CA TRP A 106 -13.40 -22.77 6.77
C TRP A 106 -14.44 -22.56 5.66
N GLU A 107 -15.44 -21.71 5.87
CA GLU A 107 -16.43 -21.32 4.85
C GLU A 107 -15.77 -20.57 3.67
N GLU A 108 -14.90 -19.58 3.94
CA GLU A 108 -14.12 -18.88 2.90
C GLU A 108 -13.17 -19.83 2.16
N SER A 109 -12.55 -20.79 2.87
CA SER A 109 -11.69 -21.82 2.27
C SER A 109 -12.48 -22.78 1.38
N GLN A 110 -13.68 -23.21 1.80
CA GLN A 110 -14.53 -24.10 1.00
C GLN A 110 -15.05 -23.41 -0.27
N GLU A 111 -15.39 -22.12 -0.18
CA GLU A 111 -15.78 -21.31 -1.34
C GLU A 111 -14.61 -21.08 -2.32
N ALA A 112 -13.40 -20.80 -1.81
CA ALA A 112 -12.20 -20.70 -2.64
C ALA A 112 -11.85 -22.04 -3.33
N LEU A 113 -12.04 -23.17 -2.64
CA LEU A 113 -11.90 -24.50 -3.23
C LEU A 113 -12.95 -24.75 -4.33
N LYS A 114 -14.23 -24.42 -4.11
CA LYS A 114 -15.30 -24.55 -5.11
C LYS A 114 -15.01 -23.75 -6.38
N ARG A 115 -14.43 -22.55 -6.26
CA ARG A 115 -13.99 -21.73 -7.41
C ARG A 115 -12.85 -22.40 -8.18
N THR A 116 -11.90 -23.00 -7.47
CA THR A 116 -10.73 -23.66 -8.08
C THR A 116 -11.09 -25.00 -8.73
N ALA A 117 -11.94 -25.81 -8.09
CA ALA A 117 -12.43 -27.09 -8.60
C ALA A 117 -13.32 -26.95 -9.87
N ARG A 118 -13.91 -25.78 -10.11
CA ARG A 118 -14.57 -25.48 -11.40
C ARG A 118 -13.58 -25.28 -12.57
N SER A 119 -12.29 -25.10 -12.28
CA SER A 119 -11.22 -24.91 -13.27
C SER A 119 -10.23 -26.08 -13.36
N GLN A 120 -10.29 -27.07 -12.46
CA GLN A 120 -9.39 -28.23 -12.44
C GLN A 120 -10.13 -29.52 -12.09
N ALA A 121 -9.76 -30.61 -12.77
CA ALA A 121 -10.36 -31.95 -12.68
C ALA A 121 -10.33 -32.53 -11.25
N PRO A 122 -11.25 -33.45 -10.90
CA PRO A 122 -11.71 -33.63 -9.52
C PRO A 122 -10.66 -34.19 -8.55
N HIS A 123 -10.87 -33.81 -7.28
CA HIS A 123 -10.14 -34.15 -6.06
C HIS A 123 -9.34 -35.47 -6.09
N ARG A 124 -8.07 -35.38 -5.69
CA ARG A 124 -7.21 -36.53 -5.42
C ARG A 124 -7.67 -37.22 -4.12
N GLY A 125 -8.61 -38.15 -4.25
CA GLY A 125 -9.34 -38.70 -3.10
C GLY A 125 -8.47 -39.40 -2.03
N ARG A 126 -8.56 -38.89 -0.79
CA ARG A 126 -8.59 -39.51 0.56
C ARG A 126 -7.73 -40.73 0.96
N ASN A 127 -7.10 -41.47 0.04
CA ASN A 127 -6.71 -42.87 0.27
C ASN A 127 -5.18 -43.15 0.34
N SER A 128 -4.35 -42.21 0.83
CA SER A 128 -2.91 -42.53 1.01
C SER A 128 -2.14 -41.82 2.13
N LEU A 129 -2.71 -40.86 2.85
CA LEU A 129 -1.93 -40.15 3.89
C LEU A 129 -1.83 -41.01 5.15
N GLN A 130 -0.61 -41.17 5.68
CA GLN A 130 -0.41 -41.86 6.95
C GLN A 130 -1.00 -41.03 8.10
N TYR A 131 -1.54 -41.68 9.13
CA TYR A 131 -2.19 -41.02 10.27
C TYR A 131 -1.32 -39.92 10.91
N HIS A 132 -0.03 -40.19 11.14
CA HIS A 132 0.91 -39.19 11.68
C HIS A 132 1.13 -37.99 10.74
N THR A 133 1.06 -38.19 9.43
CA THR A 133 1.12 -37.11 8.44
C THR A 133 -0.15 -36.26 8.50
N ALA A 134 -1.32 -36.89 8.59
CA ALA A 134 -2.61 -36.20 8.69
C ALA A 134 -2.69 -35.35 9.97
N GLU A 135 -2.34 -35.92 11.13
CA GLU A 135 -2.31 -35.20 12.41
C GLU A 135 -1.25 -34.08 12.40
N GLY A 136 -0.07 -34.33 11.82
CA GLY A 136 0.98 -33.33 11.67
C GLY A 136 0.58 -32.14 10.78
N ILE A 137 -0.31 -32.35 9.80
CA ILE A 137 -0.93 -31.26 9.03
C ILE A 137 -2.05 -30.60 9.85
N LYS A 138 -2.93 -31.36 10.50
CA LYS A 138 -4.05 -30.84 11.33
C LYS A 138 -3.57 -29.77 12.32
N ILE A 139 -2.52 -30.08 13.08
CA ILE A 139 -1.89 -29.16 14.06
C ILE A 139 -1.41 -27.85 13.40
N LYS A 140 -0.77 -27.95 12.22
CA LYS A 140 -0.25 -26.79 11.49
C LYS A 140 -1.35 -25.90 10.93
N VAL A 141 -2.43 -26.51 10.44
CA VAL A 141 -3.58 -25.76 9.89
C VAL A 141 -4.36 -25.08 11.00
N MET A 142 -4.40 -25.65 12.22
CA MET A 142 -4.92 -24.94 13.41
C MET A 142 -4.10 -23.66 13.71
N GLU A 143 -2.77 -23.73 13.71
CA GLU A 143 -1.90 -22.54 13.92
C GLU A 143 -2.17 -21.42 12.88
N VAL A 144 -2.46 -21.81 11.63
CA VAL A 144 -2.84 -20.89 10.55
C VAL A 144 -4.22 -20.28 10.78
N ALA A 145 -5.22 -21.09 11.14
CA ALA A 145 -6.58 -20.66 11.41
C ALA A 145 -6.67 -19.73 12.64
N ASP A 146 -5.89 -20.00 13.69
CA ASP A 146 -5.75 -19.10 14.86
C ASP A 146 -5.18 -17.74 14.42
N THR A 147 -4.18 -17.74 13.54
CA THR A 147 -3.58 -16.52 12.98
C THR A 147 -4.54 -15.76 12.07
N TYR A 148 -5.32 -16.46 11.24
CA TYR A 148 -6.39 -15.86 10.45
C TYR A 148 -7.44 -15.20 11.37
N HIS A 149 -7.88 -15.91 12.41
CA HIS A 149 -8.86 -15.43 13.37
C HIS A 149 -8.38 -14.13 14.06
N GLU A 150 -7.13 -14.08 14.51
CA GLU A 150 -6.51 -12.88 15.10
C GLU A 150 -6.52 -11.68 14.13
N VAL A 151 -6.01 -11.85 12.91
CA VAL A 151 -5.83 -10.72 11.97
C VAL A 151 -7.16 -10.31 11.31
N LYS A 152 -8.04 -11.25 10.96
CA LYS A 152 -9.39 -10.96 10.43
C LYS A 152 -10.22 -10.20 11.46
N LYS A 153 -10.10 -10.53 12.76
CA LYS A 153 -10.75 -9.78 13.84
C LYS A 153 -10.28 -8.33 13.90
N GLU A 154 -8.98 -8.07 13.71
CA GLU A 154 -8.42 -6.73 13.70
C GLU A 154 -8.91 -5.93 12.47
N ILE A 155 -8.84 -6.52 11.27
CA ILE A 155 -9.36 -5.98 10.00
C ILE A 155 -10.81 -5.49 10.17
N LEU A 156 -11.67 -6.33 10.74
CA LEU A 156 -13.08 -6.02 10.98
C LEU A 156 -13.28 -4.96 12.07
N LYS A 157 -12.45 -4.97 13.12
CA LYS A 157 -12.52 -3.99 14.23
C LYS A 157 -12.13 -2.59 13.75
N LEU A 158 -11.03 -2.48 13.00
CA LEU A 158 -10.52 -1.20 12.47
C LEU A 158 -11.26 -0.73 11.21
N ARG A 159 -12.09 -1.59 10.59
CA ARG A 159 -12.80 -1.29 9.33
C ARG A 159 -11.82 -0.87 8.23
N THR A 160 -10.80 -1.69 7.99
CA THR A 160 -9.68 -1.33 7.10
C THR A 160 -10.09 -0.94 5.69
N ASP A 161 -11.24 -1.36 5.20
CA ASP A 161 -11.76 -0.97 3.89
C ASP A 161 -12.16 0.51 3.84
N ASN A 162 -12.75 1.04 4.93
CA ASN A 162 -13.00 2.49 5.09
C ASN A 162 -11.68 3.26 5.25
N MET A 163 -10.68 2.68 5.94
CA MET A 163 -9.37 3.30 6.04
C MET A 163 -8.70 3.41 4.66
N GLU A 164 -8.73 2.33 3.87
CA GLU A 164 -8.23 2.32 2.49
C GLU A 164 -8.97 3.31 1.60
N GLU A 165 -10.30 3.39 1.68
CA GLU A 165 -11.09 4.38 0.93
C GLU A 165 -10.62 5.81 1.22
N GLN A 166 -10.41 6.16 2.50
CA GLN A 166 -9.94 7.49 2.89
C GLN A 166 -8.48 7.75 2.50
N LEU A 167 -7.60 6.75 2.61
CA LEU A 167 -6.21 6.87 2.16
C LEU A 167 -6.11 7.03 0.63
N ASN A 168 -6.94 6.29 -0.13
CA ASN A 168 -7.05 6.45 -1.58
C ASN A 168 -7.70 7.79 -1.97
N GLN A 169 -8.71 8.28 -1.24
CA GLN A 169 -9.24 9.64 -1.42
C GLN A 169 -8.16 10.70 -1.19
N ALA A 170 -7.28 10.51 -0.21
CA ALA A 170 -6.19 11.46 0.06
C ALA A 170 -5.13 11.44 -1.06
N LEU A 171 -4.72 10.25 -1.51
CA LEU A 171 -3.69 10.09 -2.53
C LEU A 171 -4.18 10.46 -3.94
N TYR A 172 -5.33 9.93 -4.36
CA TYR A 172 -5.81 9.95 -5.75
C TYR A 172 -7.01 10.87 -5.96
N GLY A 173 -7.85 11.07 -4.95
CA GLY A 173 -9.05 11.91 -5.00
C GLY A 173 -10.35 11.11 -4.96
N VAL A 174 -11.48 11.81 -4.92
CA VAL A 174 -12.81 11.18 -4.86
C VAL A 174 -13.13 10.47 -6.17
N GLY A 175 -13.43 9.17 -6.10
CA GLY A 175 -13.82 8.36 -7.26
C GLY A 175 -12.64 7.82 -8.09
N HIS A 176 -11.39 8.09 -7.69
CA HIS A 176 -10.20 7.59 -8.37
C HIS A 176 -9.53 6.46 -7.56
N PHE A 177 -9.10 5.43 -8.29
CA PHE A 177 -8.33 4.30 -7.75
C PHE A 177 -6.87 4.36 -8.23
N THR A 178 -6.02 3.54 -7.64
CA THR A 178 -4.60 3.39 -8.02
C THR A 178 -4.45 3.24 -9.54
N GLY A 179 -3.77 4.19 -10.19
CA GLY A 179 -3.52 4.21 -11.63
C GLY A 179 -4.32 5.24 -12.44
N GLU A 180 -5.36 5.86 -11.89
CA GLU A 180 -6.14 6.89 -12.59
C GLU A 180 -5.87 8.32 -12.08
N VAL A 181 -4.62 8.77 -12.13
CA VAL A 181 -4.27 10.16 -11.79
C VAL A 181 -4.53 11.06 -13.00
N LYS A 182 -5.74 11.65 -13.04
CA LYS A 182 -6.18 12.62 -14.06
C LYS A 182 -6.77 13.86 -13.38
N GLY A 183 -6.46 15.03 -13.90
CA GLY A 183 -6.98 16.31 -13.42
C GLY A 183 -8.38 16.69 -13.94
N GLY A 184 -8.93 15.90 -14.86
CA GLY A 184 -10.28 16.11 -15.44
C GLY A 184 -10.37 17.20 -16.52
N ASP A 185 -9.35 18.04 -16.68
CA ASP A 185 -9.21 19.03 -17.76
C ASP A 185 -7.79 18.95 -18.35
N SER A 186 -7.59 19.36 -19.60
CA SER A 186 -6.26 19.46 -20.23
C SER A 186 -5.50 20.72 -19.83
N ASP A 187 -6.19 21.76 -19.38
CA ASP A 187 -5.58 23.01 -18.93
C ASP A 187 -5.08 22.90 -17.49
N ARG A 188 -3.76 22.92 -17.33
CA ARG A 188 -3.09 22.83 -16.03
C ARG A 188 -3.56 23.90 -15.04
N SER A 189 -3.92 25.10 -15.47
CA SER A 189 -4.39 26.12 -14.51
C SER A 189 -5.78 25.83 -13.96
N ARG A 190 -6.59 24.99 -14.62
CA ARG A 190 -7.88 24.53 -14.09
C ARG A 190 -7.72 23.42 -13.06
N VAL A 191 -6.70 22.58 -13.24
CA VAL A 191 -6.38 21.45 -12.36
C VAL A 191 -5.62 21.92 -11.11
N CYS A 192 -4.56 22.70 -11.31
CA CYS A 192 -3.70 23.23 -10.24
C CYS A 192 -4.23 24.52 -9.60
N GLY A 193 -5.28 25.09 -10.19
CA GLY A 193 -6.03 26.21 -9.68
C GLY A 193 -5.61 27.59 -10.22
N GLN A 194 -6.60 28.48 -10.23
CA GLN A 194 -6.51 29.83 -10.76
C GLN A 194 -7.62 30.72 -10.19
N ASN A 195 -7.29 32.00 -10.01
CA ASN A 195 -8.23 33.02 -9.59
C ASN A 195 -8.95 33.62 -10.80
N LEU A 196 -10.21 33.21 -11.04
CA LEU A 196 -11.09 33.83 -12.06
C LEU A 196 -12.00 34.92 -11.46
N GLY A 197 -11.62 35.52 -10.33
CA GLY A 197 -12.32 36.58 -9.60
C GLY A 197 -13.58 36.12 -8.87
N ASN A 198 -14.57 35.63 -9.62
CA ASN A 198 -15.89 35.22 -9.11
C ASN A 198 -16.04 33.69 -9.00
N ARG A 199 -15.09 32.93 -9.56
CA ARG A 199 -15.00 31.47 -9.46
C ARG A 199 -13.53 31.11 -9.29
N ASP A 200 -13.16 30.70 -8.08
CA ASP A 200 -11.86 30.09 -7.86
C ASP A 200 -11.91 28.64 -8.37
N ALA A 201 -10.99 28.28 -9.27
CA ALA A 201 -10.62 26.88 -9.42
C ALA A 201 -9.50 26.63 -8.41
N THR A 202 -9.69 25.68 -7.49
CA THR A 202 -8.69 25.34 -6.48
C THR A 202 -8.07 23.99 -6.78
N GLY A 203 -6.78 23.81 -6.48
CA GLY A 203 -6.20 22.49 -6.25
C GLY A 203 -6.59 21.96 -4.85
N GLY A 204 -5.83 21.00 -4.33
CA GLY A 204 -6.12 20.40 -3.02
C GLY A 204 -7.14 19.26 -3.07
N TRP A 205 -7.40 18.72 -4.27
CA TRP A 205 -8.29 17.57 -4.49
C TRP A 205 -7.66 16.25 -4.05
N SER A 206 -6.37 16.08 -4.34
CA SER A 206 -5.58 14.90 -3.95
C SER A 206 -4.08 15.23 -3.89
N LEU A 207 -3.33 14.46 -3.10
CA LEU A 207 -1.88 14.60 -3.01
C LEU A 207 -1.19 14.37 -4.36
N ALA A 208 -1.72 13.47 -5.19
CA ALA A 208 -1.16 13.20 -6.51
C ALA A 208 -1.31 14.38 -7.46
N VAL A 209 -2.48 15.03 -7.50
CA VAL A 209 -2.68 16.24 -8.29
C VAL A 209 -1.81 17.38 -7.78
N ASP A 210 -1.75 17.59 -6.46
CA ASP A 210 -0.91 18.65 -5.87
C ASP A 210 0.58 18.44 -6.18
N LEU A 211 1.10 17.20 -6.11
CA LEU A 211 2.48 16.87 -6.46
C LEU A 211 2.77 17.11 -7.95
N LEU A 212 1.88 16.67 -8.84
CA LEU A 212 1.99 16.92 -10.28
C LEU A 212 2.00 18.42 -10.58
N CYS A 213 1.15 19.18 -9.90
CA CYS A 213 1.06 20.63 -10.06
C CYS A 213 2.35 21.36 -9.66
N LEU A 214 3.05 20.92 -8.61
CA LEU A 214 4.37 21.45 -8.24
C LEU A 214 5.51 20.98 -9.15
N CYS A 215 5.51 19.71 -9.57
CA CYS A 215 6.72 19.02 -10.01
C CYS A 215 6.66 18.42 -11.42
N ALA A 216 5.45 18.15 -11.93
CA ALA A 216 5.32 17.56 -13.25
C ALA A 216 5.75 18.55 -14.33
N ARG A 217 6.50 18.06 -15.30
CA ARG A 217 7.24 18.85 -16.29
C ARG A 217 6.32 19.66 -17.21
N HIS A 218 6.74 20.87 -17.55
CA HIS A 218 6.03 21.76 -18.48
C HIS A 218 6.90 22.17 -19.68
N ILE A 219 6.27 22.41 -20.84
CA ILE A 219 6.95 22.70 -22.11
C ILE A 219 7.84 23.95 -22.06
N SER A 220 7.50 24.95 -21.23
CA SER A 220 8.31 26.17 -21.10
C SER A 220 9.62 25.97 -20.31
N TRP A 221 9.83 24.82 -19.66
CA TRP A 221 10.97 24.57 -18.77
C TRP A 221 12.23 24.06 -19.48
N SER A 222 12.39 24.31 -20.79
CA SER A 222 13.48 23.76 -21.61
C SER A 222 14.89 23.87 -21.00
N SER A 223 15.17 24.93 -20.23
CA SER A 223 16.43 25.14 -19.50
C SER A 223 16.44 24.70 -18.04
N VAL A 224 15.27 24.62 -17.38
CA VAL A 224 15.15 24.30 -15.94
C VAL A 224 15.14 22.79 -15.79
N LYS A 225 16.17 22.20 -15.17
CA LYS A 225 16.25 20.73 -15.02
C LYS A 225 15.50 20.20 -13.80
N SER A 226 15.55 20.91 -12.68
CA SER A 226 15.16 20.36 -11.37
C SER A 226 14.27 21.37 -10.63
N VAL A 227 12.97 21.11 -10.58
CA VAL A 227 11.98 22.02 -9.95
C VAL A 227 11.67 21.64 -8.50
N CYS A 228 11.61 20.34 -8.21
CA CYS A 228 11.24 19.81 -6.89
C CYS A 228 12.35 18.97 -6.23
N CYS A 229 13.15 18.27 -7.03
CA CYS A 229 14.35 17.56 -6.59
C CYS A 229 15.30 17.41 -7.78
N GLU A 230 16.56 17.03 -7.52
CA GLU A 230 17.61 16.92 -8.54
C GLU A 230 17.18 16.01 -9.71
N GLU A 231 16.75 14.79 -9.40
CA GLU A 231 16.34 13.77 -10.38
C GLU A 231 14.89 13.94 -10.90
N CYS A 232 14.08 14.80 -10.28
CA CYS A 232 12.65 14.92 -10.55
C CYS A 232 12.32 15.33 -12.00
N GLY A 233 13.25 15.95 -12.75
CA GLY A 233 13.05 16.32 -14.16
C GLY A 233 13.45 15.25 -15.18
N THR A 234 13.77 14.04 -14.73
CA THR A 234 14.26 12.93 -15.58
C THR A 234 13.21 11.83 -15.75
N GLY A 235 13.59 10.69 -16.34
CA GLY A 235 12.74 9.49 -16.46
C GLY A 235 11.38 9.76 -17.13
N GLU A 236 10.33 9.18 -16.56
CA GLU A 236 8.95 9.37 -17.04
C GLU A 236 8.47 10.84 -16.88
N ASN A 237 9.04 11.61 -15.94
CA ASN A 237 8.75 13.04 -15.80
C ASN A 237 9.61 13.96 -16.70
N SER A 238 10.33 13.41 -17.68
CA SER A 238 11.11 14.23 -18.63
C SER A 238 10.26 14.89 -19.73
N ASN A 239 9.08 14.34 -20.03
CA ASN A 239 8.13 14.84 -21.03
C ASN A 239 7.15 15.86 -20.43
N THR A 240 6.47 16.67 -21.25
CA THR A 240 5.46 17.62 -20.74
C THR A 240 4.21 16.87 -20.26
N TRP A 241 3.84 17.05 -18.99
CA TRP A 241 2.62 16.47 -18.41
C TRP A 241 1.37 17.03 -19.07
N ASN A 242 0.47 16.15 -19.50
CA ASN A 242 -0.89 16.46 -19.91
C ASN A 242 -1.87 16.05 -18.80
N PRO A 243 -2.46 17.01 -18.06
CA PRO A 243 -3.34 16.71 -16.94
C PRO A 243 -4.58 15.85 -17.25
N ALA A 244 -4.97 15.73 -18.52
CA ALA A 244 -6.07 14.86 -18.95
C ALA A 244 -5.68 13.40 -19.25
N LEU A 245 -4.39 13.11 -19.51
CA LEU A 245 -3.96 11.85 -20.12
C LEU A 245 -2.97 11.02 -19.29
N ASP A 246 -1.82 11.58 -18.93
CA ASP A 246 -0.59 10.82 -18.59
C ASP A 246 -0.14 10.96 -17.13
N GLY A 247 -0.94 11.64 -16.29
CA GLY A 247 -0.60 11.97 -14.90
C GLY A 247 -0.16 10.77 -14.04
N ALA A 248 -0.61 9.54 -14.34
CA ALA A 248 -0.20 8.34 -13.61
C ALA A 248 1.31 8.03 -13.73
N LEU A 249 1.90 8.17 -14.92
CA LEU A 249 3.34 7.90 -15.14
C LEU A 249 4.21 8.96 -14.45
N HIS A 250 3.82 10.22 -14.61
CA HIS A 250 4.45 11.35 -13.92
C HIS A 250 4.36 11.21 -12.39
N TRP A 251 3.21 10.80 -11.88
CA TRP A 251 2.94 10.64 -10.45
C TRP A 251 3.80 9.54 -9.83
N GLU A 252 3.78 8.32 -10.37
CA GLU A 252 4.54 7.21 -9.79
C GLU A 252 6.04 7.52 -9.79
N PHE A 253 6.57 8.09 -10.87
CA PHE A 253 7.98 8.52 -10.92
C PHE A 253 8.31 9.62 -9.90
N LEU A 254 7.49 10.66 -9.78
CA LEU A 254 7.72 11.74 -8.82
C LEU A 254 7.62 11.27 -7.37
N LYS A 255 6.71 10.33 -7.10
CA LYS A 255 6.50 9.69 -5.80
C LYS A 255 7.67 8.79 -5.41
N GLU A 256 8.23 8.02 -6.35
CA GLU A 256 9.45 7.22 -6.11
C GLU A 256 10.67 8.10 -5.75
N ASN A 257 10.67 9.37 -6.14
CA ASN A 257 11.67 10.36 -5.77
C ASN A 257 11.39 11.08 -4.43
N CYS A 258 10.31 10.75 -3.73
CA CYS A 258 10.06 11.32 -2.41
C CYS A 258 11.13 10.89 -1.40
N PRO A 259 11.74 11.83 -0.63
CA PRO A 259 12.70 11.46 0.39
C PRO A 259 12.03 10.63 1.49
N GLY A 260 12.75 9.64 2.00
CA GLY A 260 12.31 8.83 3.14
C GLY A 260 12.11 9.66 4.40
N ASP A 261 11.21 9.21 5.28
CA ASP A 261 10.93 9.91 6.52
C ASP A 261 12.05 9.69 7.56
N ASN A 262 12.90 10.70 7.71
CA ASN A 262 14.01 10.73 8.67
C ASN A 262 13.62 11.32 10.04
N THR A 263 12.33 11.36 10.39
CA THR A 263 11.88 11.95 11.66
C THR A 263 11.96 10.98 12.85
N ASN A 264 12.41 11.49 13.99
CA ASN A 264 12.49 10.75 15.26
C ASN A 264 11.16 10.77 16.04
N HIS A 265 10.01 10.70 15.36
CA HIS A 265 8.70 10.67 16.01
C HIS A 265 8.43 9.30 16.65
N HIS A 266 7.77 9.30 17.81
CA HIS A 266 7.54 8.07 18.58
C HIS A 266 6.27 7.34 18.14
N THR A 267 5.28 8.06 17.59
CA THR A 267 4.06 7.46 17.03
C THR A 267 3.76 7.94 15.61
N GLU A 268 2.81 7.29 14.95
CA GLU A 268 2.39 7.60 13.59
C GLU A 268 1.43 8.81 13.54
N GLY A 269 0.64 9.05 14.60
CA GLY A 269 -0.10 10.31 14.77
C GLY A 269 0.83 11.51 15.03
N GLU A 270 1.95 11.33 15.73
CA GLU A 270 2.98 12.39 15.81
C GLU A 270 3.58 12.72 14.44
N GLN A 271 3.83 11.70 13.61
CA GLN A 271 4.31 11.88 12.22
C GLN A 271 3.31 12.68 11.39
N LEU A 272 2.02 12.32 11.40
CA LEU A 272 0.99 13.06 10.65
C LEU A 272 0.85 14.51 11.14
N LYS A 273 0.80 14.73 12.46
CA LYS A 273 0.70 16.08 13.04
C LYS A 273 1.91 16.95 12.68
N SER A 274 3.10 16.37 12.67
CA SER A 274 4.35 17.03 12.26
C SER A 274 4.36 17.35 10.77
N ALA A 275 3.97 16.39 9.93
CA ALA A 275 3.84 16.57 8.48
C ALA A 275 2.80 17.64 8.13
N LYS A 276 1.62 17.64 8.78
CA LYS A 276 0.60 18.71 8.66
C LYS A 276 1.18 20.08 9.00
N LYS A 277 1.89 20.20 10.14
CA LYS A 277 2.53 21.46 10.56
C LYS A 277 3.59 21.93 9.57
N ASN A 278 4.41 21.01 9.04
CA ASN A 278 5.42 21.31 8.04
C ASN A 278 4.78 21.80 6.74
N PHE A 279 3.79 21.07 6.21
CA PHE A 279 3.00 21.44 5.04
C PHE A 279 2.36 22.83 5.17
N MET A 280 1.63 23.09 6.26
CA MET A 280 0.97 24.39 6.48
C MET A 280 1.98 25.54 6.59
N ALA A 281 3.23 25.28 7.02
CA ALA A 281 4.30 26.29 7.04
C ALA A 281 4.90 26.58 5.65
N LYS A 282 4.60 25.75 4.63
CA LYS A 282 4.97 25.98 3.22
C LYS A 282 3.85 26.60 2.38
N VAL A 283 2.61 26.58 2.88
CA VAL A 283 1.50 27.28 2.24
C VAL A 283 1.68 28.80 2.40
N SER A 284 1.99 29.45 1.29
CA SER A 284 2.26 30.89 1.20
C SER A 284 0.99 31.71 0.95
N LYS A 285 0.97 32.95 1.44
CA LYS A 285 -0.07 33.93 1.13
C LYS A 285 0.27 34.66 -0.17
N ILE A 286 -0.73 34.85 -1.02
CA ILE A 286 -0.61 35.64 -2.26
C ILE A 286 -1.41 36.95 -2.16
N ALA A 287 -0.88 37.99 -2.80
CA ALA A 287 -1.45 39.33 -2.80
C ALA A 287 -2.57 39.43 -3.85
N THR A 288 -3.73 38.86 -3.55
CA THR A 288 -4.95 39.01 -4.35
C THR A 288 -5.73 40.27 -4.00
N ILE A 289 -6.78 40.54 -4.79
CA ILE A 289 -7.77 41.63 -4.69
C ILE A 289 -8.01 42.09 -3.24
N PRO A 290 -8.12 43.42 -2.97
CA PRO A 290 -8.46 43.95 -1.65
C PRO A 290 -9.54 43.12 -0.94
N TYR A 291 -9.34 42.90 0.36
CA TYR A 291 -10.23 42.16 1.26
C TYR A 291 -10.25 40.62 1.12
N ARG A 292 -9.43 39.99 0.26
CA ARG A 292 -9.26 38.53 0.26
C ARG A 292 -7.79 38.11 0.42
N THR A 293 -7.50 37.34 1.48
CA THR A 293 -6.26 36.56 1.58
C THR A 293 -6.48 35.24 0.86
N MET A 294 -5.70 34.99 -0.19
CA MET A 294 -5.65 33.70 -0.86
C MET A 294 -4.30 33.03 -0.60
N TYR A 295 -4.24 31.72 -0.83
CA TYR A 295 -3.11 30.86 -0.48
C TYR A 295 -2.67 29.98 -1.66
N LYS A 296 -1.39 29.64 -1.68
CA LYS A 296 -0.81 28.66 -2.60
C LYS A 296 0.33 27.88 -1.97
N LEU A 297 0.58 26.69 -2.51
CA LEU A 297 1.83 25.96 -2.33
C LEU A 297 2.72 26.16 -3.57
N GLY A 298 4.02 26.32 -3.40
CA GLY A 298 4.99 26.42 -4.51
C GLY A 298 5.25 27.84 -5.00
N ASP A 299 6.47 28.05 -5.51
CA ASP A 299 7.00 29.34 -5.98
C ASP A 299 6.79 30.43 -4.91
N SER A 300 7.17 30.14 -3.66
CA SER A 300 6.79 30.91 -2.47
C SER A 300 7.30 32.36 -2.48
N LYS A 301 8.28 32.69 -3.34
CA LYS A 301 8.79 34.05 -3.57
C LYS A 301 7.86 34.89 -4.48
N ASN A 302 7.06 34.26 -5.33
CA ASN A 302 6.15 34.92 -6.27
C ASN A 302 4.76 35.17 -5.64
N ILE A 303 4.61 36.33 -5.00
CA ILE A 303 3.35 36.75 -4.38
C ILE A 303 2.27 37.23 -5.39
N GLN A 304 2.61 37.32 -6.68
CA GLN A 304 1.75 37.88 -7.74
C GLN A 304 1.17 36.81 -8.69
N THR A 305 1.34 35.52 -8.38
CA THR A 305 0.76 34.43 -9.16
C THR A 305 -0.76 34.53 -9.22
N LYS A 306 -1.34 34.56 -10.43
CA LYS A 306 -2.79 34.54 -10.67
C LYS A 306 -3.32 33.14 -10.96
N GLN A 307 -2.47 32.28 -11.55
CA GLN A 307 -2.82 30.93 -11.97
C GLN A 307 -1.62 29.99 -11.91
N CYS A 308 -1.85 28.74 -11.51
CA CYS A 308 -0.81 27.72 -11.42
C CYS A 308 -0.66 26.93 -12.73
N GLY A 309 -0.44 27.65 -13.83
CA GLY A 309 -0.27 27.08 -15.18
C GLY A 309 1.14 26.60 -15.52
N ALA A 310 2.11 26.66 -14.59
CA ALA A 310 3.51 26.28 -14.77
C ALA A 310 4.32 27.05 -15.85
N ASN A 311 3.75 28.00 -16.57
CA ASN A 311 4.52 28.85 -17.47
C ASN A 311 5.47 29.78 -16.67
N ILE A 312 6.67 30.04 -17.22
CA ILE A 312 7.68 30.96 -16.64
C ILE A 312 7.30 32.44 -16.93
N GLY A 313 6.33 32.68 -17.81
CA GLY A 313 5.80 34.01 -18.12
C GLY A 313 5.03 34.68 -16.95
N THR A 314 4.83 35.99 -17.07
CA THR A 314 4.24 36.83 -16.01
C THR A 314 2.85 36.38 -15.56
N GLY A 315 2.67 36.29 -14.23
CA GLY A 315 1.38 35.98 -13.61
C GLY A 315 1.01 34.49 -13.57
N GLN A 316 1.77 33.62 -14.24
CA GLN A 316 1.70 32.18 -14.01
C GLN A 316 2.77 31.75 -12.99
N GLY A 317 2.57 30.60 -12.36
CA GLY A 317 3.52 30.05 -11.39
C GLY A 317 3.50 28.52 -11.39
N ILE A 318 4.54 27.95 -10.78
CA ILE A 318 4.70 26.51 -10.61
C ILE A 318 4.23 26.15 -9.20
N CYS A 319 2.92 25.95 -9.05
CA CYS A 319 2.26 25.99 -7.75
C CYS A 319 0.97 25.15 -7.70
N VAL A 320 0.32 25.15 -6.53
CA VAL A 320 -1.08 24.75 -6.32
C VAL A 320 -1.81 25.92 -5.66
N TYR A 321 -2.92 26.38 -6.23
CA TYR A 321 -3.73 27.48 -5.67
C TYR A 321 -4.88 26.91 -4.83
N TYR A 322 -4.94 27.26 -3.55
CA TYR A 322 -5.94 26.76 -2.60
C TYR A 322 -7.07 27.76 -2.32
N GLY A 323 -7.12 28.87 -3.05
CA GLY A 323 -8.11 29.93 -2.81
C GLY A 323 -7.99 30.45 -1.37
N SER A 324 -9.10 30.50 -0.64
CA SER A 324 -9.12 31.01 0.74
C SER A 324 -8.69 30.00 1.81
N ASP A 325 -8.42 28.74 1.46
CA ASP A 325 -7.95 27.73 2.43
C ASP A 325 -6.43 27.84 2.61
N ASN A 326 -5.98 27.93 3.86
CA ASN A 326 -4.56 27.97 4.23
C ASN A 326 -3.90 26.58 4.24
N GLY A 327 -4.49 25.60 3.57
CA GLY A 327 -4.07 24.21 3.55
C GLY A 327 -4.60 23.37 4.71
N ALA A 328 -5.44 23.93 5.59
CA ALA A 328 -5.91 23.22 6.78
C ALA A 328 -7.14 22.33 6.54
N ASN A 329 -7.96 22.65 5.52
CA ASN A 329 -9.25 21.99 5.27
C ASN A 329 -9.34 21.33 3.88
N LEU A 330 -8.20 21.13 3.21
CA LEU A 330 -8.11 20.47 1.90
C LEU A 330 -8.76 19.07 1.95
N HIS A 331 -9.34 18.64 0.84
CA HIS A 331 -10.08 17.37 0.78
C HIS A 331 -9.23 16.17 1.21
N TRP A 332 -7.98 16.12 0.73
CA TRP A 332 -7.04 15.08 1.11
C TRP A 332 -6.59 15.19 2.57
N MET A 333 -6.40 16.40 3.11
CA MET A 333 -6.01 16.63 4.50
C MET A 333 -7.05 16.04 5.46
N GLN A 334 -8.34 16.35 5.22
CA GLN A 334 -9.44 15.82 6.02
C GLN A 334 -9.58 14.30 5.90
N ALA A 335 -9.23 13.71 4.75
CA ALA A 335 -9.26 12.26 4.57
C ALA A 335 -8.18 11.54 5.39
N LEU A 336 -6.97 12.10 5.47
CA LEU A 336 -5.92 11.59 6.37
C LEU A 336 -6.31 11.72 7.85
N GLU A 337 -6.86 12.87 8.25
CA GLU A 337 -7.27 13.11 9.64
C GLU A 337 -8.40 12.17 10.10
N ARG A 338 -9.30 11.75 9.20
CA ARG A 338 -10.36 10.78 9.50
C ARG A 338 -9.85 9.37 9.83
N VAL A 339 -8.60 9.04 9.50
CA VAL A 339 -8.01 7.70 9.73
C VAL A 339 -6.78 7.70 10.64
N GLU A 340 -6.36 8.86 11.16
CA GLU A 340 -5.13 9.00 11.97
C GLU A 340 -5.01 7.94 13.06
N ASN A 341 -6.02 7.81 13.92
CA ASN A 341 -5.99 6.90 15.07
C ASN A 341 -6.00 5.42 14.66
N ASP A 342 -6.78 5.06 13.65
CA ASP A 342 -6.92 3.66 13.20
C ASP A 342 -5.66 3.20 12.44
N VAL A 343 -5.03 4.11 11.69
CA VAL A 343 -3.72 3.88 11.05
C VAL A 343 -2.61 3.76 12.10
N GLU A 344 -2.62 4.57 13.17
CA GLU A 344 -1.65 4.41 14.27
C GLU A 344 -1.77 3.02 14.94
N VAL A 345 -3.00 2.56 15.24
CA VAL A 345 -3.22 1.22 15.82
C VAL A 345 -2.77 0.11 14.85
N LEU A 346 -3.12 0.20 13.57
CA LEU A 346 -2.71 -0.77 12.54
C LEU A 346 -1.17 -0.93 12.47
N LEU A 347 -0.46 0.21 12.61
CA LEU A 347 0.99 0.29 12.46
C LEU A 347 1.76 -0.17 13.71
N GLN A 348 1.19 -0.05 14.91
CA GLN A 348 1.78 -0.62 16.14
C GLN A 348 2.03 -2.14 16.00
N ASP A 349 1.07 -2.86 15.42
CA ASP A 349 1.14 -4.32 15.20
C ASP A 349 1.78 -4.73 13.85
N SER A 350 2.45 -3.80 13.16
CA SER A 350 3.12 -4.04 11.87
C SER A 350 4.12 -5.21 11.87
N LYS A 351 5.03 -5.22 12.84
CA LYS A 351 6.06 -6.27 13.00
C LYS A 351 5.44 -7.63 13.35
N TYR A 352 4.35 -7.62 14.12
CA TYR A 352 3.59 -8.83 14.46
C TYR A 352 3.01 -9.47 13.19
N LYS A 353 2.27 -8.70 12.39
CA LYS A 353 1.68 -9.17 11.12
C LYS A 353 2.73 -9.66 10.13
N SER A 354 3.86 -8.96 10.00
CA SER A 354 4.98 -9.41 9.15
C SER A 354 5.58 -10.74 9.61
N THR A 355 5.67 -10.96 10.92
CA THR A 355 6.15 -12.23 11.50
C THR A 355 5.15 -13.36 11.25
N LYS A 356 3.85 -13.10 11.44
CA LYS A 356 2.76 -14.04 11.12
C LYS A 356 2.72 -14.42 9.64
N LEU A 357 2.89 -13.46 8.72
CA LEU A 357 2.97 -13.76 7.28
C LEU A 357 4.15 -14.67 6.95
N LYS A 358 5.32 -14.43 7.55
CA LYS A 358 6.49 -15.31 7.40
C LYS A 358 6.19 -16.72 7.93
N ARG A 359 5.60 -16.83 9.12
CA ARG A 359 5.25 -18.11 9.74
C ARG A 359 4.22 -18.90 8.91
N ILE A 360 3.21 -18.24 8.33
CA ILE A 360 2.26 -18.87 7.41
C ILE A 360 2.96 -19.44 6.17
N LYS A 361 3.92 -18.71 5.58
CA LYS A 361 4.69 -19.19 4.43
C LYS A 361 5.59 -20.39 4.79
N GLU A 362 6.19 -20.39 5.98
CA GLU A 362 6.92 -21.55 6.53
C GLU A 362 5.99 -22.76 6.72
N LEU A 363 4.83 -22.56 7.35
CA LEU A 363 3.79 -23.60 7.55
C LEU A 363 3.29 -24.18 6.23
N SER A 364 3.12 -23.35 5.19
CA SER A 364 2.73 -23.80 3.84
C SER A 364 3.76 -24.80 3.28
N GLN A 365 5.06 -24.49 3.38
CA GLN A 365 6.12 -25.39 2.94
C GLN A 365 6.22 -26.64 3.82
N GLU A 366 6.04 -26.52 5.14
CA GLU A 366 6.01 -27.67 6.05
C GLU A 366 4.86 -28.65 5.70
N ILE A 367 3.67 -28.11 5.38
CA ILE A 367 2.50 -28.90 4.96
C ILE A 367 2.75 -29.55 3.60
N GLN A 368 3.29 -28.83 2.62
CA GLN A 368 3.62 -29.38 1.31
C GLN A 368 4.63 -30.55 1.42
N ASN A 369 5.67 -30.39 2.24
CA ASN A 369 6.66 -31.45 2.50
C ASN A 369 6.03 -32.70 3.14
N LEU A 370 5.05 -32.52 4.04
CA LEU A 370 4.29 -33.62 4.64
C LEU A 370 3.43 -34.36 3.61
N ILE A 371 2.74 -33.62 2.73
CA ILE A 371 1.92 -34.19 1.65
C ILE A 371 2.77 -35.00 0.67
N GLU A 372 3.92 -34.46 0.24
CA GLU A 372 4.81 -35.14 -0.71
C GLU A 372 5.50 -36.35 -0.08
N GLY A 373 6.07 -36.20 1.12
CA GLY A 373 6.74 -37.27 1.86
C GLY A 373 5.83 -38.41 2.29
N GLY A 374 4.52 -38.16 2.39
CA GLY A 374 3.50 -39.18 2.69
C GLY A 374 3.15 -40.10 1.52
N THR A 375 3.55 -39.79 0.29
CA THR A 375 3.22 -40.65 -0.86
C THR A 375 4.03 -41.96 -0.86
N PRO A 376 3.39 -43.14 -0.96
CA PRO A 376 4.11 -44.41 -0.98
C PRO A 376 5.01 -44.55 -2.22
N ARG A 377 6.32 -44.29 -2.06
CA ARG A 377 7.32 -44.74 -3.04
C ARG A 377 7.22 -46.26 -3.16
N GLY A 378 6.99 -46.73 -4.39
CA GLY A 378 6.68 -48.12 -4.69
C GLY A 378 7.66 -49.10 -4.05
N ARG A 379 7.10 -50.04 -3.28
CA ARG A 379 7.80 -51.13 -2.60
C ARG A 379 8.62 -51.94 -3.62
N GLN A 380 9.92 -51.66 -3.72
CA GLN A 380 10.85 -52.56 -4.41
C GLN A 380 10.78 -53.93 -3.72
N LYS A 381 10.26 -54.93 -4.43
CA LYS A 381 10.29 -56.33 -3.98
C LYS A 381 11.75 -56.75 -3.88
N ARG A 382 12.26 -56.90 -2.65
CA ARG A 382 13.40 -57.77 -2.38
C ARG A 382 12.82 -59.12 -1.99
N SER A 383 12.76 -60.05 -2.93
CA SER A 383 12.58 -61.46 -2.62
C SER A 383 13.81 -61.93 -1.84
N VAL A 384 13.57 -62.60 -0.73
CA VAL A 384 14.56 -63.40 -0.02
C VAL A 384 13.94 -64.77 0.08
N ASP A 385 14.40 -65.68 -0.77
CA ASP A 385 14.07 -67.09 -0.66
C ASP A 385 14.92 -67.68 0.47
N THR A 386 14.25 -68.35 1.41
CA THR A 386 14.89 -69.05 2.52
C THR A 386 15.41 -70.39 2.03
N GLU A 387 16.56 -70.82 2.56
CA GLU A 387 16.84 -72.14 3.15
C GLU A 387 18.19 -72.76 2.76
N ASN A 388 18.82 -73.38 3.77
CA ASN A 388 19.96 -74.32 3.77
C ASN A 388 21.39 -73.81 4.08
N SER A 389 22.00 -74.57 5.01
CA SER A 389 23.45 -74.81 5.21
C SER A 389 24.30 -73.83 6.02
N VAL A 390 24.21 -74.00 7.35
CA VAL A 390 25.30 -74.30 8.33
C VAL A 390 26.69 -73.61 8.17
N PRO A 391 27.29 -73.04 9.25
CA PRO A 391 28.45 -72.14 9.16
C PRO A 391 29.80 -72.74 9.58
N GLU A 392 30.89 -72.09 9.14
CA GLU A 392 32.19 -72.06 9.83
C GLU A 392 32.70 -70.61 9.97
N THR A 393 33.45 -70.34 11.05
CA THR A 393 33.82 -69.00 11.55
C THR A 393 35.35 -68.91 11.73
N PRO A 394 35.97 -67.79 12.18
CA PRO A 394 36.56 -66.74 11.35
C PRO A 394 38.10 -66.60 11.49
N ALA A 395 38.69 -65.68 10.72
CA ALA A 395 39.94 -65.00 11.08
C ALA A 395 39.90 -63.51 10.64
N ASP A 396 40.48 -62.63 11.46
CA ASP A 396 40.35 -61.16 11.43
C ASP A 396 41.74 -60.48 11.26
N PRO A 397 42.00 -59.19 11.59
CA PRO A 397 42.12 -58.07 10.65
C PRO A 397 43.52 -57.42 10.55
N SER A 398 43.68 -56.44 9.64
CA SER A 398 44.58 -55.23 9.74
C SER A 398 44.26 -54.27 8.57
N ASP A 399 43.79 -53.02 8.76
CA ASP A 399 44.46 -51.74 9.17
C ASP A 399 44.89 -50.86 7.93
N PRO A 400 45.05 -49.51 7.98
CA PRO A 400 44.36 -48.60 7.05
C PRO A 400 45.25 -47.47 6.45
N THR A 401 44.63 -46.35 5.97
CA THR A 401 45.09 -44.93 6.13
C THR A 401 45.59 -44.11 4.91
N GLN A 402 45.14 -42.83 4.85
CA GLN A 402 45.64 -41.62 4.10
C GLN A 402 45.47 -41.60 2.54
N SER A 403 45.20 -40.49 1.82
CA SER A 403 45.56 -39.04 1.98
C SER A 403 44.75 -38.15 0.98
N THR A 404 44.22 -36.95 1.31
CA THR A 404 44.74 -35.54 1.15
C THR A 404 44.93 -35.00 -0.31
N THR A 405 44.77 -33.72 -0.73
CA THR A 405 44.52 -32.39 -0.07
C THR A 405 44.22 -31.18 -1.05
N HIS A 406 43.67 -30.06 -0.52
CA HIS A 406 43.81 -28.62 -0.96
C HIS A 406 43.13 -28.12 -2.29
N THR A 407 42.92 -26.81 -2.60
CA THR A 407 43.37 -25.49 -2.06
C THR A 407 42.38 -24.31 -2.34
N ASN A 408 42.55 -23.16 -1.67
CA ASN A 408 41.82 -21.87 -1.87
C ASN A 408 42.31 -21.01 -3.07
N GLU A 409 41.49 -20.08 -3.59
CA GLU A 409 41.93 -18.68 -3.85
C GLU A 409 40.79 -17.62 -3.97
N LYS A 410 41.11 -16.35 -3.71
CA LYS A 410 40.23 -15.16 -3.80
C LYS A 410 40.23 -14.55 -5.21
N LYS A 411 39.09 -13.98 -5.65
CA LYS A 411 39.10 -12.73 -6.46
C LYS A 411 37.80 -11.92 -6.39
N ARG A 412 37.95 -10.60 -6.30
CA ARG A 412 36.91 -9.57 -6.20
C ARG A 412 36.76 -8.88 -7.55
N ILE A 413 35.61 -9.02 -8.24
CA ILE A 413 35.26 -8.20 -9.41
C ILE A 413 33.79 -7.78 -9.33
N VAL A 414 33.57 -6.47 -9.38
CA VAL A 414 32.25 -5.84 -9.54
C VAL A 414 31.86 -5.87 -11.02
N ARG A 415 30.65 -6.34 -11.37
CA ARG A 415 29.99 -6.11 -12.67
C ARG A 415 28.46 -6.14 -12.51
N LYS A 416 27.78 -5.37 -13.36
CA LYS A 416 26.36 -4.97 -13.32
C LYS A 416 25.37 -6.16 -13.39
N PRO A 417 24.13 -6.00 -12.90
CA PRO A 417 23.00 -6.78 -13.39
C PRO A 417 22.63 -6.35 -14.82
N ILE A 418 22.54 -7.32 -15.72
CA ILE A 418 21.88 -7.26 -17.03
C ILE A 418 21.10 -8.60 -17.15
N SER A 419 20.05 -8.62 -17.98
CA SER A 419 19.15 -9.75 -18.30
C SER A 419 17.94 -9.82 -17.36
N THR A 420 16.83 -9.16 -17.69
CA THR A 420 15.74 -9.65 -18.57
C THR A 420 15.16 -11.01 -18.13
N GLY A 421 13.97 -10.96 -17.54
CA GLY A 421 13.10 -12.10 -17.27
C GLY A 421 11.68 -11.74 -17.69
N ASN A 422 11.27 -12.21 -18.86
CA ASN A 422 9.98 -11.88 -19.47
C ASN A 422 8.83 -12.50 -18.67
N ASN A 423 7.75 -11.74 -18.46
CA ASN A 423 6.42 -12.32 -18.29
C ASN A 423 5.42 -11.47 -19.09
N ALA A 424 4.99 -12.01 -20.22
CA ALA A 424 4.05 -11.36 -21.12
C ALA A 424 2.60 -11.68 -20.72
N SER A 425 1.86 -10.67 -20.26
CA SER A 425 0.40 -10.73 -20.26
C SER A 425 -0.10 -10.46 -21.68
N LYS A 426 -0.55 -11.52 -22.36
CA LYS A 426 -1.12 -11.44 -23.70
C LYS A 426 -2.40 -10.60 -23.68
N SER A 427 -2.38 -9.43 -24.31
CA SER A 427 -3.60 -8.82 -24.84
C SER A 427 -3.88 -9.45 -26.21
N TYR A 428 -4.92 -10.26 -26.31
CA TYR A 428 -5.43 -10.73 -27.60
C TYR A 428 -6.60 -9.84 -28.00
N GLY A 429 -6.46 -9.13 -29.11
CA GLY A 429 -7.62 -8.64 -29.85
C GLY A 429 -8.40 -9.83 -30.41
N GLY A 430 -9.72 -9.70 -30.43
CA GLY A 430 -10.67 -10.67 -30.96
C GLY A 430 -11.93 -9.91 -31.34
N ASP A 431 -12.13 -9.78 -32.65
CA ASP A 431 -13.00 -8.81 -33.29
C ASP A 431 -14.51 -8.99 -33.02
N GLU A 432 -15.18 -7.84 -32.91
CA GLU A 432 -16.49 -7.50 -33.49
C GLU A 432 -17.79 -8.31 -33.20
N VAL A 433 -18.88 -7.60 -33.56
CA VAL A 433 -20.28 -7.99 -33.83
C VAL A 433 -21.25 -8.31 -32.69
N ASP A 434 -22.51 -7.98 -33.02
CA ASP A 434 -23.79 -8.34 -32.40
C ASP A 434 -24.29 -7.56 -31.17
N SER A 435 -24.55 -6.28 -31.47
CA SER A 435 -25.80 -5.57 -31.14
C SER A 435 -26.97 -6.47 -30.69
N TYR A 436 -27.59 -6.10 -29.57
CA TYR A 436 -28.96 -6.47 -29.23
C TYR A 436 -29.81 -5.22 -28.95
N ASP A 437 -30.52 -4.76 -29.98
CA ASP A 437 -31.70 -3.90 -29.83
C ASP A 437 -32.79 -4.65 -29.05
N SER A 438 -33.05 -4.27 -27.80
CA SER A 438 -34.28 -4.69 -27.10
C SER A 438 -35.43 -3.73 -27.43
N LYS A 439 -36.10 -3.94 -28.57
CA LYS A 439 -37.39 -3.30 -28.84
C LYS A 439 -38.45 -3.85 -27.88
N CYS A 440 -39.03 -2.96 -27.07
CA CYS A 440 -40.23 -3.24 -26.29
C CYS A 440 -41.48 -2.89 -27.11
N ASP A 441 -41.83 -3.74 -28.07
CA ASP A 441 -43.15 -3.73 -28.72
C ASP A 441 -44.02 -4.82 -28.06
N GLY A 442 -45.00 -4.43 -27.24
CA GLY A 442 -45.81 -5.38 -26.46
C GLY A 442 -46.83 -4.69 -25.56
N GLU A 443 -48.06 -4.58 -26.06
CA GLU A 443 -49.16 -3.80 -25.48
C GLU A 443 -49.59 -4.27 -24.08
N ASN A 444 -50.10 -3.31 -23.27
CA ASN A 444 -50.98 -3.52 -22.12
C ASN A 444 -50.39 -4.05 -20.78
N SER A 445 -49.59 -3.23 -20.08
CA SER A 445 -49.96 -2.85 -18.69
C SER A 445 -49.30 -1.54 -18.26
N ALA A 446 -50.03 -0.70 -17.52
CA ALA A 446 -49.56 0.59 -17.06
C ALA A 446 -48.75 0.48 -15.75
N CYS A 447 -47.63 1.19 -15.68
CA CYS A 447 -47.04 1.67 -14.43
C CYS A 447 -46.23 2.94 -14.70
N SER A 448 -46.90 4.09 -14.59
CA SER A 448 -46.29 5.42 -14.69
C SER A 448 -45.49 5.79 -13.45
N ASP A 449 -44.72 6.88 -13.59
CA ASP A 449 -44.31 7.83 -12.55
C ASP A 449 -43.17 7.44 -11.59
N SER A 450 -42.03 8.14 -11.80
CA SER A 450 -41.12 8.52 -10.72
C SER A 450 -41.88 9.35 -9.66
N PRO A 451 -41.44 9.40 -8.38
CA PRO A 451 -40.64 10.58 -8.01
C PRO A 451 -39.69 10.48 -6.79
N ALA A 452 -38.72 11.41 -6.79
CA ALA A 452 -38.28 12.27 -5.68
C ALA A 452 -37.79 11.72 -4.30
N LYS A 453 -36.57 12.16 -3.95
CA LYS A 453 -36.15 12.77 -2.66
C LYS A 453 -36.88 12.37 -1.36
N PRO A 454 -36.17 11.82 -0.35
CA PRO A 454 -36.64 11.89 1.03
C PRO A 454 -36.49 13.32 1.59
N THR A 455 -37.61 13.98 1.87
CA THR A 455 -37.65 15.27 2.60
C THR A 455 -37.51 15.08 4.10
N VAL A 456 -36.76 15.97 4.74
CA VAL A 456 -36.63 16.08 6.21
C VAL A 456 -38.00 16.28 6.86
N LYS A 457 -38.32 15.47 7.88
CA LYS A 457 -39.41 15.75 8.81
C LYS A 457 -38.87 16.03 10.21
N SER A 458 -39.07 17.25 10.69
CA SER A 458 -38.89 17.58 12.10
C SER A 458 -40.07 17.06 12.92
N SER A 459 -39.80 16.43 14.07
CA SER A 459 -40.78 16.27 15.14
C SER A 459 -40.35 17.10 16.35
N LYS A 460 -41.09 18.18 16.63
CA LYS A 460 -41.03 18.89 17.90
C LYS A 460 -41.90 18.16 18.93
N SER A 461 -41.36 17.87 20.10
CA SER A 461 -42.14 17.83 21.35
C SER A 461 -41.23 18.27 22.50
N ALA A 462 -41.71 19.21 23.31
CA ALA A 462 -40.97 19.79 24.41
C ALA A 462 -41.08 18.94 25.69
N ILE A 463 -40.28 19.25 26.72
CA ILE A 463 -40.77 19.69 28.05
C ILE A 463 -39.59 19.83 29.05
N ASN A 464 -39.50 21.02 29.68
CA ASN A 464 -38.88 21.40 30.96
C ASN A 464 -37.39 21.13 31.28
N CYS A 465 -36.60 22.21 31.35
CA CYS A 465 -35.64 22.45 32.44
C CYS A 465 -36.38 22.90 33.71
N PRO A 466 -35.73 22.88 34.90
CA PRO A 466 -35.13 24.13 35.37
C PRO A 466 -33.77 24.03 36.10
N LEU A 467 -33.00 25.11 35.90
CA LEU A 467 -31.95 25.72 36.73
C LEU A 467 -31.64 25.17 38.14
N GLY A 468 -30.33 24.99 38.40
CA GLY A 468 -29.69 25.00 39.72
C GLY A 468 -28.27 24.40 39.65
N LEU A 469 -27.24 24.88 40.36
CA LEU A 469 -27.08 26.13 41.11
C LEU A 469 -25.57 26.46 41.22
N ILE A 470 -25.25 27.72 41.55
CA ILE A 470 -23.92 28.31 41.71
C ILE A 470 -23.05 27.61 42.78
N LEU A 471 -21.74 27.46 42.54
CA LEU A 471 -20.69 27.81 43.54
C LEU A 471 -19.27 27.86 42.95
N LEU A 472 -18.63 29.03 43.09
CA LEU A 472 -17.19 29.25 42.96
C LEU A 472 -16.48 28.80 44.25
N LEU A 473 -15.23 28.34 44.15
CA LEU A 473 -14.14 28.55 45.11
C LEU A 473 -12.85 27.82 44.65
N VAL A 474 -11.92 28.58 44.05
CA VAL A 474 -10.49 28.79 44.41
C VAL A 474 -10.01 29.98 43.57
#